data_AF-A0A952Q442-F1
#
_entry.id   AF-A0A952Q442-F1
#
_cell.length_a   1.000
_cell.length_b   1.000
_cell.length_c   1.000
_cell.angle_alpha   90.00
_cell.angle_beta   90.00
_cell.angle_gamma   90.00
#
_symmetry.space_group_name_H-M   'P 1'
#
loop_
_entity.id
_entity.type
_entity.pdbx_description
1 polymer ?
#
loop_
_entity_poly.entity_id
_entity_poly.type
_entity_poly.pdbx_seq_one_letter_code
_entity_poly.pdbx_strand_id
1 'polypeptide(L)'
;MKATGKVYDKQHSLYLTGAMFEQVQQATRKRRPLITENEWIREAIRAHLENEADAIGSRRHFQRTLQMRLGEMEREVANSVGNGTQLLLFYLQLIVYMLAFALAQILTAQIGRKIEPQQLIQKGVADVLHEGTALFAQIEAVRKSK
;
A
#
# COMPACT_ATOMS: atom_id res chain seq x y z
N MET A 1 10.13 -8.60 -40.12
CA MET A 1 10.36 -8.70 -38.65
C MET A 1 9.52 -9.86 -38.13
N LYS A 2 10.14 -10.96 -37.68
CA LYS A 2 9.42 -12.14 -37.17
C LYS A 2 8.87 -11.83 -35.78
N ALA A 3 7.56 -11.91 -35.62
CA ALA A 3 6.92 -11.87 -34.30
C ALA A 3 7.42 -13.08 -33.49
N THR A 4 8.07 -12.81 -32.36
CA THR A 4 8.44 -13.79 -31.35
C THR A 4 7.17 -14.48 -30.85
N GLY A 5 6.92 -15.70 -31.32
CA GLY A 5 5.78 -16.50 -30.89
C GLY A 5 5.90 -16.82 -29.40
N LYS A 6 4.99 -16.28 -28.59
CA LYS A 6 4.88 -16.65 -27.17
C LYS A 6 4.50 -18.14 -27.10
N VAL A 7 5.32 -18.94 -26.42
CA VAL A 7 5.07 -20.37 -26.19
C VAL A 7 4.18 -20.51 -24.95
N TYR A 8 3.04 -21.17 -25.10
CA TYR A 8 2.11 -21.46 -24.01
C TYR A 8 2.16 -22.98 -23.71
N ASP A 9 2.34 -23.38 -22.45
CA ASP A 9 2.47 -24.81 -22.07
C ASP A 9 1.20 -25.40 -21.42
N LYS A 10 0.35 -24.57 -20.80
CA LYS A 10 -0.90 -24.99 -20.14
C LYS A 10 -2.13 -24.47 -20.88
N GLN A 11 -3.16 -25.32 -20.94
CA GLN A 11 -4.49 -24.98 -21.45
C GLN A 11 -5.52 -25.06 -20.32
N HIS A 12 -6.41 -24.07 -20.26
CA HIS A 12 -7.54 -24.06 -19.33
C HIS A 12 -8.80 -23.55 -20.05
N SER A 13 -9.95 -24.15 -19.77
CA SER A 13 -11.25 -23.69 -20.25
C SER A 13 -11.94 -22.86 -19.17
N LEU A 14 -12.63 -21.80 -19.58
CA LEU A 14 -13.28 -20.86 -18.69
C LEU A 14 -14.68 -20.52 -19.19
N TYR A 15 -15.63 -20.51 -18.27
CA TYR A 15 -17.01 -20.08 -18.54
C TYR A 15 -17.14 -18.60 -18.22
N LEU A 16 -17.69 -17.83 -19.15
CA LEU A 16 -17.96 -16.41 -19.00
C LEU A 16 -19.46 -16.18 -18.91
N THR A 17 -19.87 -15.23 -18.09
CA THR A 17 -21.24 -14.70 -18.16
C THR A 17 -21.40 -13.89 -19.44
N GLY A 18 -22.64 -13.73 -19.93
CA GLY A 18 -22.92 -12.96 -21.15
C GLY A 18 -22.37 -11.53 -21.09
N ALA A 19 -22.54 -10.86 -19.95
CA ALA A 19 -22.00 -9.52 -19.72
C ALA A 19 -20.46 -9.46 -19.78
N MET A 20 -19.77 -10.46 -19.23
CA MET A 20 -18.30 -10.53 -19.31
C MET A 20 -17.83 -10.76 -20.75
N PHE A 21 -18.52 -11.62 -21.50
CA PHE A 21 -18.21 -11.88 -22.90
C PHE A 21 -18.38 -10.62 -23.76
N GLU A 22 -19.45 -9.85 -23.55
CA GLU A 22 -19.66 -8.57 -24.22
C GLU A 22 -18.56 -7.55 -23.90
N GLN A 23 -18.14 -7.47 -22.63
CA GLN A 23 -17.02 -6.60 -22.23
C GLN A 23 -15.72 -6.99 -22.92
N VAL A 24 -15.43 -8.29 -23.04
CA VAL A 24 -14.25 -8.80 -23.77
C VAL A 24 -14.34 -8.40 -25.24
N GLN A 25 -15.48 -8.61 -25.90
CA GLN A 25 -15.65 -8.21 -27.30
C GLN A 25 -15.48 -6.71 -27.51
N GLN A 26 -16.07 -5.88 -26.64
CA GLN A 26 -15.92 -4.43 -26.73
C GLN A 26 -14.46 -4.00 -26.56
N ALA A 27 -13.73 -4.62 -25.62
CA ALA A 27 -12.33 -4.34 -25.39
C ALA A 27 -11.44 -4.76 -26.57
N THR A 28 -11.72 -5.90 -27.20
CA THR A 28 -11.03 -6.37 -28.41
C THR A 28 -11.28 -5.45 -29.59
N ARG A 29 -12.54 -5.00 -29.81
CA ARG A 29 -12.89 -4.07 -30.89
C ARG A 29 -12.24 -2.68 -30.77
N LYS A 30 -11.98 -2.22 -29.55
CA LYS A 30 -11.35 -0.90 -29.29
C LYS A 30 -9.84 -0.90 -29.51
N ARG A 31 -9.17 -2.06 -29.57
CA ARG A 31 -7.72 -2.16 -29.80
C ARG A 31 -7.42 -2.62 -31.24
N ARG A 32 -6.27 -2.21 -31.77
CA ARG A 32 -5.81 -2.53 -33.14
C ARG A 32 -6.06 -4.00 -33.51
N PRO A 33 -6.30 -4.32 -34.80
CA PRO A 33 -6.78 -5.64 -35.28
C PRO A 33 -5.82 -6.83 -35.10
N LEU A 34 -4.76 -6.69 -34.30
CA LEU A 34 -3.70 -7.68 -34.12
C LEU A 34 -3.84 -8.52 -32.84
N ILE A 35 -4.84 -8.24 -31.98
CA ILE A 35 -5.02 -8.92 -30.69
C ILE A 35 -6.31 -9.75 -30.77
N THR A 36 -6.20 -11.07 -30.55
CA THR A 36 -7.37 -11.97 -30.50
C THR A 36 -8.08 -11.88 -29.15
N GLU A 37 -9.34 -12.30 -29.06
CA GLU A 37 -10.08 -12.37 -27.79
C GLU A 37 -9.33 -13.19 -26.73
N ASN A 38 -8.73 -14.32 -27.13
CA ASN A 38 -7.92 -15.15 -26.25
C ASN A 38 -6.65 -14.45 -25.76
N GLU A 39 -6.02 -13.65 -26.63
CA GLU A 39 -4.87 -12.81 -26.25
C GLU A 39 -5.28 -11.80 -25.18
N TRP A 40 -6.46 -11.19 -25.33
CA TRP A 40 -7.01 -10.23 -24.38
C TRP A 40 -7.34 -10.86 -23.03
N ILE A 41 -8.01 -12.02 -23.03
CA ILE A 41 -8.33 -12.76 -21.80
C ILE A 41 -7.05 -13.12 -21.05
N ARG A 42 -6.01 -13.57 -21.76
CA ARG A 42 -4.71 -13.87 -21.15
C ARG A 42 -4.04 -12.64 -20.55
N GLU A 43 -4.11 -11.49 -21.22
CA GLU A 43 -3.55 -10.25 -20.69
C GLU A 43 -4.32 -9.75 -19.47
N ALA A 44 -5.65 -9.84 -19.47
CA ALA A 44 -6.48 -9.48 -18.33
C ALA A 44 -6.21 -10.37 -17.12
N ILE A 45 -6.07 -11.68 -17.32
CA ILE A 45 -5.69 -12.62 -16.26
C ILE A 45 -4.29 -12.30 -15.73
N ARG A 46 -3.32 -12.01 -16.61
CA ARG A 46 -1.96 -11.62 -16.18
C ARG A 46 -2.00 -10.36 -15.31
N ALA A 47 -2.66 -9.31 -15.78
CA ALA A 47 -2.78 -8.06 -15.05
C ALA A 47 -3.47 -8.25 -13.68
N HIS A 48 -4.50 -9.11 -13.62
CA HIS A 48 -5.15 -9.43 -12.35
C HIS A 48 -4.21 -10.17 -11.39
N LEU A 49 -3.48 -11.17 -11.88
CA LEU A 49 -2.51 -11.92 -11.05
C LEU A 49 -1.34 -11.07 -10.59
N GLU A 50 -0.85 -10.14 -11.43
CA GLU A 50 0.19 -9.16 -11.05
C GLU A 50 -0.31 -8.22 -9.94
N ASN A 51 -1.54 -7.70 -10.08
CA ASN A 51 -2.14 -6.85 -9.05
C ASN A 51 -2.35 -7.59 -7.71
N GLU A 52 -2.80 -8.84 -7.75
CA GLU A 52 -2.93 -9.67 -6.55
C GLU A 52 -1.56 -10.00 -5.92
N ALA A 53 -0.54 -10.25 -6.75
CA ALA A 53 0.83 -10.48 -6.27
C ALA A 53 1.40 -9.23 -5.58
N ASP A 54 1.14 -8.04 -6.09
CA ASP A 54 1.52 -6.77 -5.45
C ASP A 54 0.80 -6.57 -4.12
N ALA A 55 -0.50 -6.90 -4.04
CA ALA A 55 -1.26 -6.85 -2.79
C ALA A 55 -0.72 -7.83 -1.74
N ILE A 56 -0.40 -9.06 -2.14
CA ILE A 56 0.20 -10.09 -1.26
C ILE A 56 1.62 -9.67 -0.84
N GLY A 57 2.42 -9.14 -1.76
CA GLY A 57 3.75 -8.62 -1.48
C GLY A 57 3.71 -7.48 -0.46
N SER A 58 2.78 -6.53 -0.64
CA SER A 58 2.55 -5.42 0.27
C SER A 58 2.16 -5.89 1.68
N ARG A 59 1.25 -6.86 1.79
CA ARG A 59 0.86 -7.47 3.09
C ARG A 59 2.03 -8.17 3.78
N ARG A 60 2.86 -8.89 3.02
CA ARG A 60 4.02 -9.61 3.58
C ARG A 60 5.11 -8.64 4.05
N HIS A 61 5.37 -7.59 3.28
CA HIS A 61 6.28 -6.53 3.67
C HIS A 61 5.77 -5.79 4.91
N PHE A 62 4.47 -5.50 4.99
CA PHE A 62 3.85 -4.93 6.17
C PHE A 62 4.06 -5.81 7.40
N GLN A 63 3.69 -7.08 7.32
CA GLN A 63 3.79 -8.01 8.44
C GLN A 63 5.22 -8.12 8.96
N ARG A 64 6.22 -8.18 8.06
CA ARG A 64 7.63 -8.25 8.44
C ARG A 64 8.12 -6.95 9.07
N THR A 65 7.80 -5.79 8.50
CA THR A 65 8.20 -4.49 9.05
C THR A 65 7.52 -4.23 10.39
N LEU A 66 6.25 -4.59 10.53
CA LEU A 66 5.53 -4.54 11.80
C LEU A 66 6.18 -5.41 12.88
N GLN A 67 6.49 -6.66 12.56
CA GLN A 67 7.12 -7.58 13.50
C GLN A 67 8.49 -7.08 13.98
N MET A 68 9.30 -6.53 13.07
CA MET A 68 10.58 -5.93 13.45
C MET A 68 10.39 -4.72 14.36
N ARG A 69 9.44 -3.82 14.03
CA ARG A 69 9.16 -2.62 14.83
C ARG A 69 8.57 -2.94 16.20
N LEU A 70 7.62 -3.88 16.26
CA LEU A 70 7.09 -4.38 17.52
C LEU A 70 8.21 -4.97 18.38
N GLY A 71 9.09 -5.79 17.79
CA GLY A 71 10.21 -6.37 18.52
C GLY A 71 11.25 -5.35 19.01
N GLU A 72 11.53 -4.29 18.23
CA GLU A 72 12.40 -3.19 18.66
C GLU A 72 11.77 -2.40 19.82
N MET A 73 10.49 -2.07 19.71
CA MET A 73 9.77 -1.29 20.72
C MET A 73 9.48 -2.10 21.99
N GLU A 74 9.16 -3.39 21.87
CA GLU A 74 9.01 -4.30 23.02
C GLU A 74 10.31 -4.40 23.80
N ARG A 75 11.48 -4.43 23.13
CA ARG A 75 12.78 -4.40 23.80
C ARG A 75 13.03 -3.07 24.50
N GLU A 76 12.64 -1.95 23.89
CA GLU A 76 12.78 -0.61 24.48
C GLU A 76 11.91 -0.44 25.73
N VAL A 77 10.68 -0.95 25.70
CA VAL A 77 9.75 -0.96 26.85
C VAL A 77 10.21 -1.97 27.91
N ALA A 78 10.64 -3.17 27.52
CA ALA A 78 11.11 -4.19 28.47
C ALA A 78 12.38 -3.76 29.22
N ASN A 79 13.25 -2.97 28.58
CA ASN A 79 14.43 -2.38 29.21
C ASN A 79 14.08 -1.16 30.09
N SER A 80 12.86 -0.64 29.99
CA SER A 80 12.37 0.55 30.71
C SER A 80 11.34 0.16 31.77
N VAL A 81 11.78 -0.57 32.79
CA VAL A 81 10.93 -0.94 33.93
C VAL A 81 10.66 0.29 34.80
N GLY A 82 9.43 0.85 34.74
CA GLY A 82 8.95 1.73 35.82
C GLY A 82 7.80 2.72 35.57
N ASN A 83 7.49 3.15 34.34
CA ASN A 83 6.58 4.31 34.15
C ASN A 83 5.43 4.05 33.17
N GLY A 84 4.18 4.11 33.64
CA GLY A 84 2.96 3.93 32.83
C GLY A 84 2.80 4.92 31.67
N THR A 85 3.53 6.03 31.68
CA THR A 85 3.61 7.01 30.58
C THR A 85 4.27 6.46 29.32
N GLN A 86 5.16 5.47 29.43
CA GLN A 86 5.85 4.88 28.27
C GLN A 86 4.97 3.93 27.46
N LEU A 87 4.03 3.22 28.11
CA LEU A 87 3.04 2.41 27.40
C LEU A 87 2.12 3.27 26.53
N LEU A 88 1.74 4.46 27.00
CA LEU A 88 0.95 5.40 26.21
C LEU A 88 1.73 5.87 24.97
N LEU A 89 3.01 6.22 25.13
CA LEU A 89 3.89 6.58 24.01
C LEU A 89 4.05 5.42 23.03
N PHE A 90 4.16 4.18 23.51
CA PHE A 90 4.18 2.98 22.68
C PHE A 90 2.90 2.85 21.83
N TYR A 91 1.72 2.92 22.45
CA TYR A 91 0.46 2.82 21.70
C TYR A 91 0.29 3.98 20.72
N LEU A 92 0.69 5.19 21.10
CA LEU A 92 0.63 6.36 20.21
C LEU A 92 1.55 6.18 19.01
N GLN A 93 2.79 5.74 19.24
CA GLN A 93 3.78 5.48 18.19
C GLN A 93 3.28 4.38 17.25
N LEU A 94 2.69 3.32 17.79
CA LEU A 94 2.09 2.24 17.02
C LEU A 94 0.95 2.75 16.13
N ILE A 95 0.04 3.56 16.69
CA ILE A 95 -1.07 4.17 15.94
C ILE A 95 -0.53 5.05 14.80
N VAL A 96 0.46 5.90 15.07
CA VAL A 96 1.09 6.76 14.05
C VAL A 96 1.70 5.93 12.92
N TYR A 97 2.39 4.84 13.25
CA TYR A 97 2.94 3.93 12.24
C TYR A 97 1.86 3.24 11.41
N MET A 98 0.76 2.79 12.03
CA MET A 98 -0.38 2.21 11.32
C MET A 98 -1.03 3.20 10.37
N LEU A 99 -1.21 4.44 10.81
CA LEU A 99 -1.80 5.52 10.01
C LEU A 99 -0.90 5.88 8.80
N ALA A 100 0.40 6.05 9.05
CA ALA A 100 1.36 6.32 7.99
C ALA A 100 1.45 5.18 6.98
N PHE A 101 1.35 3.93 7.45
CA PHE A 101 1.33 2.77 6.57
C PHE A 101 0.07 2.76 5.68
N ALA A 102 -1.11 2.95 6.26
CA ALA A 102 -2.36 3.00 5.50
C ALA A 102 -2.32 4.10 4.42
N LEU A 103 -1.83 5.29 4.78
CA LEU A 103 -1.63 6.39 3.85
C LEU A 103 -0.62 6.06 2.75
N ALA A 104 0.50 5.41 3.09
CA ALA A 104 1.50 4.99 2.10
C ALA A 104 0.90 4.03 1.06
N GLN A 105 0.05 3.10 1.48
CA GLN A 105 -0.62 2.17 0.57
C GLN A 105 -1.58 2.88 -0.38
N ILE A 106 -2.41 3.79 0.16
CA ILE A 106 -3.37 4.56 -0.63
C ILE A 106 -2.63 5.42 -1.67
N LEU A 107 -1.58 6.12 -1.25
CA LEU A 107 -0.79 6.97 -2.13
C LEU A 107 -0.02 6.15 -3.18
N THR A 108 0.53 4.99 -2.79
CA THR A 108 1.20 4.09 -3.75
C THR A 108 0.22 3.60 -4.81
N ALA A 109 -1.02 3.27 -4.43
CA ALA A 109 -2.06 2.83 -5.37
C ALA A 109 -2.47 3.93 -6.36
N GLN A 110 -2.47 5.21 -5.95
CA GLN A 110 -2.84 6.33 -6.82
C GLN A 110 -1.69 6.84 -7.69
N ILE A 111 -0.46 6.84 -7.15
CA ILE A 111 0.71 7.48 -7.78
C ILE A 111 1.56 6.45 -8.55
N GLY A 112 1.37 5.15 -8.31
CA GLY A 112 2.14 4.07 -8.94
C GLY A 112 3.60 4.01 -8.50
N ARG A 113 3.99 4.84 -7.51
CA ARG A 113 5.34 4.87 -6.94
C ARG A 113 5.28 4.37 -5.51
N LYS A 114 6.15 3.42 -5.18
CA LYS A 114 6.26 2.88 -3.81
C LYS A 114 6.72 3.99 -2.85
N ILE A 115 5.88 4.30 -1.86
CA ILE A 115 6.20 5.24 -0.79
C ILE A 115 6.45 4.45 0.49
N GLU A 116 7.59 4.69 1.12
CA GLU A 116 7.91 4.05 2.40
C GLU A 116 7.21 4.82 3.54
N PRO A 117 6.49 4.15 4.46
CA PRO A 117 5.77 4.80 5.56
C PRO A 117 6.64 5.71 6.43
N GLN A 118 7.92 5.35 6.62
CA GLN A 118 8.86 6.18 7.37
C GLN A 118 9.13 7.53 6.70
N GLN A 119 9.11 7.61 5.38
CA GLN A 119 9.30 8.88 4.67
C GLN A 119 8.12 9.82 4.92
N LEU A 120 6.90 9.29 5.02
CA LEU A 120 5.72 10.09 5.38
C LEU A 120 5.79 10.61 6.81
N ILE A 121 6.20 9.75 7.76
CA ILE A 121 6.37 10.17 9.16
C ILE A 121 7.44 11.25 9.26
N GLN A 122 8.61 11.04 8.66
CA GLN A 122 9.72 12.00 8.70
C GLN A 122 9.34 13.33 8.06
N LYS A 123 8.66 13.29 6.90
CA LYS A 123 8.18 14.50 6.23
C LYS A 123 7.14 15.23 7.09
N GLY A 124 6.15 14.52 7.64
CA GLY A 124 5.16 15.14 8.53
C GLY A 124 5.77 15.75 9.78
N VAL A 125 6.78 15.11 10.37
CA VAL A 125 7.54 15.68 11.50
C VAL A 125 8.32 16.93 11.07
N ALA A 126 8.98 16.90 9.90
CA ALA A 126 9.71 18.05 9.38
C ALA A 126 8.79 19.23 9.05
N ASP A 127 7.64 18.96 8.45
CA ASP A 127 6.62 19.97 8.12
C ASP A 127 6.04 20.58 9.42
N VAL A 128 5.73 19.77 10.43
CA VAL A 128 5.29 20.27 11.75
C VAL A 128 6.40 21.02 12.48
N LEU A 129 7.67 20.65 12.35
CA LEU A 129 8.77 21.41 12.94
C LEU A 129 8.98 22.76 12.22
N HIS A 130 8.71 22.83 10.93
CA HIS A 130 8.80 24.06 10.15
C HIS A 130 7.59 24.99 10.32
N GLU A 131 6.37 24.45 10.39
CA GLU A 131 5.11 25.22 10.46
C GLU A 131 4.52 25.29 11.89
N GLY A 132 5.12 24.58 12.84
CA GLY A 132 4.54 24.30 14.17
C GLY A 132 4.35 25.50 15.08
N THR A 133 4.86 26.69 14.75
CA THR A 133 4.70 27.89 15.58
C THR A 133 3.23 28.22 15.84
N ALA A 134 2.34 28.01 14.85
CA ALA A 134 0.90 28.22 15.01
C ALA A 134 0.21 27.09 15.81
N LEU A 135 0.63 25.84 15.62
CA LEU A 135 0.07 24.68 16.31
C LEU A 135 0.49 24.68 17.80
N PHE A 136 1.75 24.95 18.09
CA PHE A 136 2.26 25.09 19.47
C PHE A 136 1.61 26.26 20.20
N ALA A 137 1.34 27.38 19.50
CA ALA A 137 0.58 28.49 20.07
C ALA A 137 -0.87 28.11 20.41
N GLN A 138 -1.55 27.31 19.57
CA GLN A 138 -2.88 26.79 19.88
C GLN A 138 -2.89 25.78 21.03
N ILE A 139 -1.90 24.89 21.10
CA ILE A 139 -1.76 23.91 22.19
C ILE A 139 -1.50 24.63 23.52
N GLU A 140 -0.67 25.67 23.54
CA GLU A 140 -0.46 26.52 24.73
C GLU A 140 -1.74 27.25 25.16
N ALA A 141 -2.50 27.80 24.20
CA ALA A 141 -3.74 28.51 24.48
C ALA A 141 -4.76 27.60 25.17
N VAL A 142 -4.91 26.36 24.70
CA VAL A 142 -5.79 25.36 25.34
C VAL A 142 -5.29 24.97 26.72
N ARG A 143 -3.96 24.81 26.90
CA ARG A 143 -3.35 24.47 28.20
C ARG A 143 -3.52 25.56 29.26
N LYS A 144 -3.55 26.84 28.87
CA LYS A 144 -3.79 27.99 29.76
C LYS A 144 -5.28 28.25 30.06
N SER A 145 -6.19 27.61 29.32
CA SER A 145 -7.65 27.74 29.52
C SER A 145 -8.24 26.72 30.52
N LYS A 146 -7.42 25.80 31.03
CA LYS A 146 -7.71 24.94 32.19
C LYS A 146 -7.07 25.52 33.43
#